data_AF-A0A1L9QM35-F1
#
_entry.id   AF-A0A1L9QM35-F1
#
_cell.length_a   1.000
_cell.length_b   1.000
_cell.length_c   1.000
_cell.angle_alpha   90.00
_cell.angle_beta   90.00
_cell.angle_gamma   90.00
#
_symmetry.space_group_name_H-M   'P 1'
#
loop_
_entity.id
_entity.type
_entity.pdbx_description
1 polymer ?
#
loop_
_entity_poly.entity_id
_entity_poly.type
_entity_poly.pdbx_seq_one_letter_code
_entity_poly.pdbx_strand_id
1 'polypeptide(L)'
;MIGYLDLILRLTIWFLLTSDLSLANIVIGVAVAFLLPRSVTAPAVLKDWLHALWEIAVAIPQAYIEAIELMVRPHQEEETTLEQVKPNRTPGLIFLDIFVITFTPKTIVVKYHARGSYEVHWVRRRRRGRTETNAP
;
A
#
# COMPACT_ATOMS: atom_id res chain seq x y z
N MET A 1 -20.90 -9.61 16.03
CA MET A 1 -20.90 -9.02 14.67
C MET A 1 -19.61 -9.32 13.87
N ILE A 2 -18.45 -9.51 14.51
CA ILE A 2 -17.15 -9.77 13.83
C ILE A 2 -17.14 -11.07 13.01
N GLY A 3 -17.73 -12.16 13.53
CA GLY A 3 -17.76 -13.45 12.82
C GLY A 3 -18.55 -13.45 11.51
N TYR A 4 -19.53 -12.55 11.35
CA TYR A 4 -20.28 -12.42 10.11
C TYR A 4 -19.46 -11.72 9.02
N LEU A 5 -18.65 -10.71 9.37
CA LEU A 5 -17.78 -10.01 8.41
C LEU A 5 -16.67 -10.91 7.89
N ASP A 6 -16.04 -11.71 8.74
CA ASP A 6 -15.03 -12.71 8.32
C ASP A 6 -15.66 -13.76 7.39
N LEU A 7 -16.85 -14.25 7.70
CA LEU A 7 -17.58 -15.18 6.84
C LEU A 7 -17.93 -14.57 5.48
N ILE A 8 -18.44 -13.33 5.46
CA ILE A 8 -18.76 -12.60 4.22
C ILE A 8 -17.50 -12.38 3.39
N LEU A 9 -16.38 -12.00 4.01
CA LEU A 9 -15.12 -11.79 3.31
C LEU A 9 -14.62 -13.09 2.67
N ARG A 10 -14.61 -14.20 3.41
CA ARG A 10 -14.19 -15.52 2.91
C ARG A 10 -15.05 -15.99 1.75
N LEU A 11 -16.37 -15.87 1.88
CA LEU A 11 -17.30 -16.21 0.81
C LEU A 11 -17.11 -15.30 -0.40
N THR A 12 -16.92 -14.00 -0.20
CA THR A 12 -16.62 -13.05 -1.28
C THR A 12 -15.36 -13.45 -2.03
N ILE A 13 -14.27 -13.76 -1.32
CA ILE A 13 -13.01 -14.21 -1.92
C ILE A 13 -13.22 -15.53 -2.69
N TRP A 14 -13.97 -16.49 -2.11
CA TRP A 14 -14.28 -17.76 -2.77
C TRP A 14 -15.06 -17.57 -4.08
N PHE A 15 -16.10 -16.74 -4.07
CA PHE A 15 -16.89 -16.45 -5.27
C PHE A 15 -16.10 -15.64 -6.30
N LEU A 16 -15.22 -14.74 -5.86
CA LEU A 16 -14.32 -14.01 -6.76
C LEU A 16 -13.32 -14.95 -7.45
N LEU A 17 -12.81 -15.95 -6.72
CA LEU A 17 -11.85 -16.94 -7.23
C LEU A 17 -12.49 -17.92 -8.21
N THR A 18 -13.70 -18.38 -7.88
CA THR A 18 -14.42 -19.39 -8.67
C THR A 18 -15.21 -18.77 -9.82
N SER A 19 -15.57 -17.49 -9.73
CA SER A 19 -16.43 -16.76 -10.69
C SER A 19 -17.78 -17.46 -10.98
N ASP A 20 -18.20 -18.37 -10.10
CA ASP A 20 -19.39 -19.20 -10.28
C ASP A 20 -20.33 -19.07 -9.07
N LEU A 21 -21.60 -18.78 -9.33
CA LEU A 21 -22.66 -18.66 -8.32
C LEU A 21 -23.62 -19.87 -8.32
N SER A 22 -23.21 -20.98 -8.92
CA SER A 22 -23.91 -22.26 -8.85
C SER A 22 -24.17 -22.71 -7.41
N LEU A 23 -25.33 -23.33 -7.18
CA LEU A 23 -25.73 -23.86 -5.87
C LEU A 23 -24.67 -24.81 -5.29
N ALA A 24 -24.06 -25.63 -6.14
CA ALA A 24 -22.99 -26.55 -5.72
C ALA A 24 -21.78 -25.79 -5.20
N ASN A 25 -21.35 -24.74 -5.91
CA ASN A 25 -20.21 -23.93 -5.53
C ASN A 25 -20.45 -23.11 -4.26
N ILE A 26 -21.69 -22.64 -4.05
CA ILE A 26 -22.10 -21.98 -2.81
C ILE A 26 -21.97 -22.92 -1.61
N VAL A 27 -22.48 -24.15 -1.73
CA VAL A 27 -22.41 -25.15 -0.64
C VAL A 27 -20.95 -25.49 -0.30
N ILE A 28 -20.11 -25.67 -1.32
CA ILE A 28 -18.67 -25.92 -1.13
C ILE A 28 -18.01 -24.71 -0.46
N GLY A 29 -18.27 -23.49 -0.94
CA GLY A 29 -17.71 -22.26 -0.40
C GLY A 29 -18.07 -22.07 1.08
N VAL A 30 -19.32 -22.36 1.46
CA VAL A 30 -19.75 -22.33 2.87
C VAL A 30 -19.00 -23.38 3.68
N ALA A 31 -18.93 -24.63 3.21
CA ALA A 31 -18.22 -25.70 3.92
C ALA A 31 -16.74 -25.35 4.14
N VAL A 32 -16.06 -24.85 3.12
CA VAL A 32 -14.66 -24.40 3.18
C VAL A 32 -14.50 -23.23 4.16
N ALA A 33 -15.40 -22.24 4.11
CA ALA A 33 -15.34 -21.07 5.00
C ALA A 33 -15.43 -21.44 6.50
N PHE A 34 -16.20 -22.49 6.83
CA PHE A 34 -16.28 -23.04 8.19
C PHE A 34 -15.09 -23.93 8.57
N LEU A 35 -14.49 -24.63 7.61
CA LEU A 35 -13.32 -25.50 7.85
C LEU A 35 -12.04 -24.69 8.12
N LEU A 36 -11.89 -23.52 7.49
CA LEU A 36 -10.75 -22.64 7.68
C LEU A 36 -10.72 -22.08 9.12
N PRO A 37 -9.55 -22.09 9.81
CA PRO A 37 -9.43 -21.61 11.18
C PRO A 37 -9.88 -20.16 11.31
N ARG A 38 -10.68 -19.84 12.33
CA ARG A 38 -11.17 -18.50 12.60
C ARG A 38 -10.11 -17.68 13.32
N SER A 39 -9.50 -16.73 12.62
CA SER A 39 -8.72 -15.66 13.26
C SER A 39 -9.68 -14.55 13.68
N VAL A 40 -9.67 -14.18 14.96
CA VAL A 40 -10.50 -13.07 15.47
C VAL A 40 -9.82 -11.76 15.09
N THR A 41 -10.12 -11.23 13.90
CA THR A 41 -9.61 -9.94 13.45
C THR A 41 -10.47 -8.83 14.07
N ALA A 42 -9.86 -7.90 14.80
CA ALA A 42 -10.57 -6.78 15.41
C ALA A 42 -11.15 -5.83 14.32
N PRO A 43 -12.38 -5.34 14.46
CA PRO A 43 -13.05 -4.52 13.44
C PRO A 43 -12.35 -3.18 13.19
N ALA A 44 -11.60 -2.65 14.17
CA ALA A 44 -10.73 -1.49 13.99
C ALA A 44 -9.67 -1.75 12.90
N VAL A 45 -9.06 -2.93 12.91
CA VAL A 45 -8.06 -3.34 11.92
C VAL A 45 -8.68 -3.40 10.53
N LEU A 46 -9.88 -3.98 10.37
CA LEU A 46 -10.53 -4.06 9.05
C LEU A 46 -10.83 -2.67 8.45
N LYS A 47 -11.30 -1.73 9.28
CA LYS A 47 -11.56 -0.35 8.84
C LYS A 47 -10.28 0.34 8.39
N ASP A 48 -9.19 0.18 9.15
CA ASP A 48 -7.91 0.75 8.81
C ASP A 48 -7.36 0.16 7.49
N TRP A 49 -7.51 -1.15 7.29
CA TRP A 49 -7.14 -1.82 6.04
C TRP A 49 -7.97 -1.34 4.84
N LEU A 50 -9.28 -1.12 5.00
CA LEU A 50 -10.13 -0.61 3.93
C LEU A 50 -9.78 0.85 3.57
N HIS A 51 -9.47 1.68 4.57
CA HIS A 51 -9.02 3.05 4.33
C HIS A 51 -7.70 3.08 3.55
N ALA A 52 -6.78 2.21 3.93
CA ALA A 52 -5.47 2.14 3.31
C ALA A 52 -5.55 1.50 1.90
N LEU A 53 -6.47 0.55 1.65
CA LEU A 53 -6.80 0.07 0.30
C LEU A 53 -7.30 1.20 -0.61
N TRP A 54 -8.11 2.11 -0.06
CA TRP A 54 -8.57 3.29 -0.77
C TRP A 54 -7.44 4.27 -1.10
N GLU A 55 -6.52 4.51 -0.16
CA GLU A 55 -5.30 5.30 -0.41
C GLU A 55 -4.50 4.72 -1.58
N ILE A 56 -4.32 3.38 -1.65
CA ILE A 56 -3.67 2.72 -2.79
C ILE A 56 -4.44 2.94 -4.09
N ALA A 57 -5.75 2.73 -4.07
CA ALA A 57 -6.58 2.83 -5.27
C ALA A 57 -6.50 4.22 -5.92
N VAL A 58 -6.29 5.27 -5.13
CA VAL A 58 -6.06 6.65 -5.61
C VAL A 58 -4.59 6.88 -5.99
N ALA A 59 -3.64 6.32 -5.23
CA ALA A 59 -2.21 6.49 -5.48
C ALA A 59 -1.76 5.84 -6.80
N ILE A 60 -2.32 4.68 -7.18
CA ILE A 60 -1.94 3.97 -8.42
C ILE A 60 -2.18 4.82 -9.68
N PRO A 61 -3.38 5.37 -9.94
CA PRO A 61 -3.61 6.27 -11.08
C PRO A 61 -2.68 7.50 -11.07
N GLN A 62 -2.46 8.10 -9.90
CA GLN A 62 -1.56 9.24 -9.76
C GLN A 62 -0.12 8.86 -10.14
N ALA A 63 0.35 7.72 -9.67
CA ALA A 63 1.67 7.18 -9.99
C ALA A 63 1.86 6.99 -11.51
N TYR A 64 0.84 6.53 -12.23
CA TYR A 64 0.92 6.44 -13.69
C TYR A 64 1.07 7.81 -14.38
N ILE A 65 0.35 8.83 -13.91
CA ILE A 65 0.48 10.20 -14.44
C ILE A 65 1.91 10.71 -14.19
N GLU A 66 2.45 10.49 -13.00
CA GLU A 66 3.82 10.86 -12.65
C GLU A 66 4.88 10.11 -13.47
N ALA A 67 4.64 8.83 -13.80
CA ALA A 67 5.53 8.05 -14.67
C ALA A 67 5.56 8.62 -16.09
N ILE A 68 4.40 9.00 -16.63
CA ILE A 68 4.31 9.65 -17.94
C ILE A 68 5.03 11.01 -17.91
N GLU A 69 4.87 11.80 -16.83
CA GLU A 69 5.60 13.06 -16.66
C GLU A 69 7.12 12.85 -16.66
N LEU A 70 7.62 11.82 -15.95
CA LEU A 70 9.04 11.45 -15.95
C LEU A 70 9.55 11.05 -17.34
N MET A 71 8.77 10.28 -18.10
CA MET A 71 9.13 9.92 -19.49
C MET A 71 9.22 11.14 -20.40
N VAL A 72 8.33 12.12 -20.23
CA VAL A 72 8.31 13.34 -21.06
C VAL A 72 9.34 14.37 -20.60
N ARG A 73 9.64 14.43 -19.30
CA ARG A 73 10.59 15.36 -18.68
C ARG A 73 11.51 14.58 -17.74
N PRO A 74 12.64 14.04 -18.24
CA PRO A 74 13.57 13.28 -17.42
C PRO A 74 14.12 14.14 -16.28
N HIS A 75 14.00 13.60 -15.05
CA HIS A 75 14.57 14.16 -13.85
C HIS A 75 15.94 13.48 -13.63
N GLN A 76 17.03 14.24 -13.44
CA GLN A 76 18.41 13.73 -13.45
C GLN A 76 19.09 13.69 -12.08
N GLU A 77 18.41 14.05 -10.99
CA GLU A 77 19.00 14.04 -9.65
C GLU A 77 18.35 12.97 -8.78
N GLU A 78 19.19 12.16 -8.14
CA GLU A 78 18.81 11.10 -7.22
C GLU A 78 19.23 11.51 -5.80
N GLU A 79 18.34 11.42 -4.82
CA GLU A 79 18.59 11.79 -3.42
C GLU A 79 17.98 10.74 -2.48
N THR A 80 18.76 10.22 -1.52
CA THR A 80 18.25 9.31 -0.48
C THR A 80 17.98 10.10 0.79
N THR A 81 16.73 10.13 1.25
CA THR A 81 16.35 10.80 2.50
C THR A 81 15.78 9.81 3.51
N LEU A 82 16.06 10.04 4.79
CA LEU A 82 15.55 9.24 5.89
C LEU A 82 14.24 9.88 6.39
N GLU A 83 13.10 9.24 6.12
CA GLU A 83 11.77 9.71 6.51
C GLU A 83 11.25 8.96 7.73
N GLN A 84 10.65 9.69 8.67
CA GLN A 84 10.08 9.11 9.89
C GLN A 84 8.69 8.52 9.61
N VAL A 85 8.42 7.32 10.12
CA VAL A 85 7.11 6.67 10.06
C VAL A 85 6.15 7.44 10.97
N LYS A 86 4.91 7.69 10.52
CA LYS A 86 3.87 8.24 11.40
C LYS A 86 3.62 7.29 12.58
N PRO A 87 3.64 7.76 13.84
CA PRO A 87 3.46 6.89 15.00
C PRO A 87 2.07 6.22 15.02
N ASN A 88 1.99 5.01 15.58
CA ASN A 88 0.76 4.20 15.79
C ASN A 88 0.15 3.46 14.59
N ARG A 89 0.93 3.03 13.60
CA ARG A 89 0.45 2.13 12.52
C ARG A 89 0.66 0.66 12.90
N THR A 90 -0.34 -0.19 12.67
CA THR A 90 -0.20 -1.66 12.80
C THR A 90 0.78 -2.21 11.76
N PRO A 91 1.44 -3.37 11.98
CA PRO A 91 2.41 -3.91 11.02
C PRO A 91 1.88 -4.07 9.59
N GLY A 92 0.58 -4.38 9.44
CA GLY A 92 -0.07 -4.48 8.13
C GLY A 92 -0.24 -3.15 7.41
N LEU A 93 -0.47 -2.05 8.14
CA LEU A 93 -0.53 -0.71 7.57
C LEU A 93 0.86 -0.20 7.16
N ILE A 94 1.89 -0.56 7.91
CA ILE A 94 3.29 -0.26 7.57
C ILE A 94 3.67 -0.94 6.25
N PHE A 95 3.30 -2.21 6.09
CA PHE A 95 3.47 -2.91 4.82
C PHE A 95 2.78 -2.17 3.67
N LEU A 96 1.55 -1.71 3.89
CA LEU A 96 0.81 -1.01 2.85
C LEU A 96 1.43 0.34 2.47
N ASP A 97 1.93 1.10 3.45
CA ASP A 97 2.65 2.35 3.20
C ASP A 97 3.89 2.11 2.33
N ILE A 98 4.65 1.04 2.60
CA ILE A 98 5.79 0.66 1.77
C ILE A 98 5.34 0.45 0.32
N PHE A 99 4.27 -0.33 0.10
CA PHE A 99 3.73 -0.60 -1.22
C PHE A 99 3.26 0.67 -1.95
N VAL A 100 2.58 1.58 -1.25
CA VAL A 100 2.19 2.87 -1.82
C VAL A 100 3.43 3.64 -2.26
N ILE A 101 4.42 3.79 -1.37
CA ILE A 101 5.63 4.56 -1.66
C ILE A 101 6.39 3.96 -2.85
N THR A 102 6.62 2.64 -2.89
CA THR A 102 7.37 1.98 -3.98
C THR A 102 6.62 1.91 -5.30
N PHE A 103 5.28 1.93 -5.31
CA PHE A 103 4.54 2.01 -6.57
C PHE A 103 4.50 3.42 -7.17
N THR A 104 4.83 4.47 -6.39
CA THR A 104 5.03 5.82 -6.93
C THR A 104 6.38 5.91 -7.64
N PRO A 105 6.44 6.21 -8.95
CA PRO A 105 7.67 6.09 -9.74
C PRO A 105 8.78 7.06 -9.33
N LYS A 106 8.45 8.09 -8.55
CA LYS A 106 9.40 9.09 -8.05
C LYS A 106 10.07 8.67 -6.73
N THR A 107 9.62 7.59 -6.10
CA THR A 107 10.08 7.16 -4.77
C THR A 107 10.21 5.65 -4.65
N ILE A 108 11.29 5.17 -4.01
CA ILE A 108 11.46 3.76 -3.66
C ILE A 108 11.87 3.68 -2.19
N VAL A 109 11.15 2.90 -1.39
CA VAL A 109 11.64 2.53 -0.05
C VAL A 109 12.76 1.51 -0.22
N VAL A 110 13.96 1.88 0.23
CA VAL A 110 15.17 1.03 0.16
C VAL A 110 15.26 0.15 1.41
N LYS A 111 14.93 0.70 2.58
CA LYS A 111 15.06 -0.02 3.85
C LYS A 111 14.03 0.41 4.88
N TYR A 112 13.39 -0.58 5.51
CA TYR A 112 12.57 -0.37 6.71
C TYR A 112 13.41 -0.61 7.96
N HIS A 113 13.49 0.39 8.83
CA HIS A 113 14.09 0.25 10.14
C HIS A 113 13.01 -0.01 11.19
N ALA A 114 13.16 -1.10 11.95
CA ALA A 114 12.24 -1.50 13.03
C ALA A 114 12.02 -0.44 14.13
N ARG A 115 12.81 0.64 14.13
CA ARG A 115 12.65 1.81 15.01
C ARG A 115 11.67 2.87 14.49
N GLY A 116 11.00 2.63 13.36
CA GLY A 116 9.99 3.54 12.83
C GLY A 116 10.52 4.58 11.84
N SER A 117 11.55 4.26 11.05
CA SER A 117 12.02 5.12 9.96
C SER A 117 12.15 4.35 8.64
N TYR A 118 11.84 5.02 7.53
CA TYR A 118 12.05 4.54 6.17
C TYR A 118 13.26 5.23 5.54
N GLU A 119 14.10 4.47 4.86
CA GLU A 119 15.07 5.03 3.91
C GLU A 119 14.39 5.10 2.54
N VAL A 120 14.17 6.31 2.03
CA VAL A 120 13.43 6.55 0.78
C VAL A 120 14.38 7.17 -0.24
N HIS A 121 14.49 6.52 -1.39
CA HIS A 121 15.19 7.03 -2.56
C HIS A 121 14.23 7.87 -3.40
N TRP A 122 14.57 9.15 -3.60
CA TRP A 122 13.79 10.11 -4.38
C TRP A 122 14.49 10.40 -5.72
N VAL A 123 13.70 10.52 -6.78
CA VAL A 123 14.14 11.07 -8.07
C VAL A 123 13.61 12.51 -8.17
N ARG A 124 14.50 13.50 -8.06
CA ARG A 124 14.17 14.94 -8.02
C ARG A 124 14.69 15.68 -9.25
N ARG A 125 14.09 16.83 -9.51
CA ARG A 125 14.51 17.74 -10.59
C ARG A 125 15.63 18.64 -10.08
N ARG A 126 16.70 18.78 -10.87
CA ARG A 126 17.77 19.76 -10.62
C ARG A 126 17.22 21.14 -10.30
N ARG A 127 17.50 21.61 -9.08
CA ARG A 127 17.21 23.00 -8.67
C ARG A 127 18.16 23.91 -9.45
N ARG A 128 17.70 24.44 -10.58
CA ARG A 128 18.43 25.46 -11.32
C ARG A 128 18.34 26.78 -10.54
N GLY A 129 19.28 27.00 -9.63
CA GLY A 129 19.44 28.26 -8.90
C GLY A 129 19.69 28.10 -7.40
N ARG A 130 20.88 27.63 -7.02
CA ARG A 130 21.55 28.15 -5.82
C ARG A 130 22.89 28.66 -6.30
N THR A 131 22.91 29.94 -6.63
CA THR A 131 24.13 30.72 -6.88
C THR A 131 25.08 30.47 -5.72
N GLU A 132 26.29 30.05 -6.05
CA GLU A 132 27.44 30.16 -5.16
C GLU A 132 27.51 31.63 -4.72
N THR A 133 27.28 31.91 -3.45
CA THR A 133 27.53 33.23 -2.89
C THR A 133 27.99 33.07 -1.45
N ASN A 134 29.22 33.55 -1.26
CA ASN A 134 29.91 33.94 -0.04
C ASN A 134 30.73 32.87 0.71
N ALA A 135 31.99 32.80 0.27
CA ALA A 135 33.13 32.96 1.19
C ALA A 135 33.02 34.31 1.94
N PRO A 136 33.40 34.34 3.22
CA PRO A 136 34.69 34.95 3.56
C PRO A 136 35.69 33.99 4.21
#